data_AF-A0A1G2BRF9-F1
#
_entry.id   AF-A0A1G2BRF9-F1
#
_cell.length_a   1.000
_cell.length_b   1.000
_cell.length_c   1.000
_cell.angle_alpha   90.00
_cell.angle_beta   90.00
_cell.angle_gamma   90.00
#
_symmetry.space_group_name_H-M   'P 1'
#
loop_
_entity.id
_entity.type
_entity.pdbx_description
1 polymer ?
#
loop_
_entity_poly.entity_id
_entity_poly.type
_entity_poly.pdbx_seq_one_letter_code
_entity_poly.pdbx_strand_id
1 'polypeptide(L)'
;MRHILTFGQPVLRLISGGETLTIEATDGYKTIQQATDVFTYINMDCNHDFDEVNDPTPKIQVDIYNLEKDGVGFRDILGEDADFDKVYFTQGQVVSFVQKYKKRTWMGRYRYSLNFPFKSKGIRFLQEVYVFGEMVNTAHHLFDNRQKMVHLHPILFVLPQM
;
A
#
# COMPACT_ATOMS: atom_id res chain seq x y z
N MET A 1 20.94 4.00 -10.51
CA MET A 1 21.67 3.80 -9.23
C MET A 1 20.69 3.18 -8.25
N ARG A 2 21.01 2.02 -7.65
CA ARG A 2 20.22 1.46 -6.55
C ARG A 2 20.65 2.15 -5.27
N HIS A 3 19.79 2.96 -4.67
CA HIS A 3 20.03 3.48 -3.32
C HIS A 3 19.88 2.32 -2.34
N ILE A 4 21.01 1.72 -1.96
CA ILE A 4 21.06 0.81 -0.81
C ILE A 4 21.26 1.70 0.41
N LEU A 5 20.21 1.89 1.20
CA LEU A 5 20.31 2.51 2.52
C LEU A 5 21.06 1.53 3.43
N THR A 6 22.32 1.84 3.77
CA THR A 6 23.12 1.06 4.74
C THR A 6 23.29 1.83 6.03
N PHE A 7 22.56 1.43 7.08
CA PHE A 7 22.99 1.46 8.49
C PHE A 7 22.07 0.52 9.29
N GLY A 8 22.62 -0.52 9.91
CA GLY A 8 21.83 -1.57 10.58
C GLY A 8 21.09 -2.48 9.58
N GLN A 9 20.57 -3.62 10.03
CA GLN A 9 19.86 -4.55 9.14
C GLN A 9 18.77 -3.84 8.33
N PRO A 10 18.58 -4.19 7.04
CA PRO A 10 17.65 -3.47 6.18
C PRO A 10 16.25 -3.52 6.78
N VAL A 11 15.70 -2.34 7.07
CA VAL A 11 14.34 -2.16 7.59
C VAL A 11 13.31 -2.82 6.66
N LEU A 12 13.59 -2.78 5.35
CA LEU A 12 12.79 -3.38 4.31
C LEU A 12 13.56 -4.44 3.52
N ARG A 13 12.94 -5.60 3.30
CA ARG A 13 13.41 -6.63 2.37
C ARG A 13 12.55 -6.65 1.12
N LEU A 14 13.14 -6.45 -0.05
CA LEU A 14 12.43 -6.58 -1.33
C LEU A 14 11.92 -8.02 -1.51
N ILE A 15 10.62 -8.21 -1.73
CA ILE A 15 10.00 -9.52 -1.96
C ILE A 15 9.36 -9.68 -3.34
N SER A 16 9.24 -8.61 -4.14
CA SER A 16 8.84 -8.70 -5.56
C SER A 16 9.84 -9.51 -6.40
N GLY A 17 11.05 -9.79 -5.86
CA GLY A 17 11.95 -10.82 -6.40
C GLY A 17 12.48 -10.51 -7.80
N GLY A 18 12.52 -9.24 -8.20
CA GLY A 18 12.94 -8.80 -9.54
C GLY A 18 11.82 -8.84 -10.59
N GLU A 19 10.58 -9.19 -10.20
CA GLU A 19 9.42 -9.02 -11.06
C GLU A 19 9.06 -7.53 -11.21
N THR A 20 8.85 -7.09 -12.44
CA THR A 20 8.33 -5.74 -12.71
C THR A 20 6.82 -5.70 -12.46
N LEU A 21 6.43 -5.23 -11.28
CA LEU A 21 5.03 -5.01 -10.95
C LEU A 21 4.60 -3.62 -11.43
N THR A 22 3.38 -3.53 -11.95
CA THR A 22 2.86 -2.29 -12.52
C THR A 22 1.42 -2.05 -12.10
N ILE A 23 1.13 -0.81 -11.74
CA ILE A 23 -0.23 -0.29 -11.61
C ILE A 23 -0.56 0.40 -12.92
N GLU A 24 -1.65 -0.01 -13.56
CA GLU A 24 -2.09 0.60 -14.82
C GLU A 24 -2.58 2.03 -14.59
N ALA A 25 -2.59 2.84 -15.66
CA ALA A 25 -3.11 4.19 -15.61
C ALA A 25 -4.58 4.21 -15.14
N THR A 26 -4.95 5.23 -14.37
CA THR A 26 -6.32 5.40 -13.85
C THR A 26 -6.89 6.73 -14.33
N ASP A 27 -8.19 6.77 -14.59
CA ASP A 27 -8.94 8.00 -14.89
C ASP A 27 -9.33 8.79 -13.63
N GLY A 28 -9.13 8.19 -12.45
CA GLY A 28 -9.35 8.83 -11.16
C GLY A 28 -10.77 8.66 -10.59
N TYR A 29 -11.70 8.09 -11.36
CA TYR A 29 -13.11 7.96 -10.94
C TYR A 29 -13.38 6.73 -10.06
N LYS A 30 -12.56 5.67 -10.17
CA LYS A 30 -12.77 4.44 -9.40
C LYS A 30 -12.35 4.63 -7.94
N THR A 31 -13.31 4.53 -7.02
CA THR A 31 -13.07 4.58 -5.57
C THR A 31 -13.04 3.18 -4.94
N ILE A 32 -12.48 3.06 -3.74
CA ILE A 32 -12.47 1.78 -3.00
C ILE A 32 -13.90 1.38 -2.63
N GLN A 33 -14.73 2.35 -2.23
CA GLN A 33 -16.13 2.10 -1.84
C GLN A 33 -16.96 1.51 -2.99
N GLN A 34 -16.67 1.90 -4.23
CA GLN A 34 -17.35 1.40 -5.42
C GLN A 34 -16.81 0.04 -5.90
N ALA A 35 -15.62 -0.36 -5.46
CA ALA A 35 -14.90 -1.55 -5.94
C ALA A 35 -15.37 -2.87 -5.30
N THR A 36 -16.69 -3.07 -5.25
CA THR A 36 -17.34 -4.29 -4.72
C THR A 36 -17.06 -5.55 -5.54
N ASP A 37 -16.58 -5.38 -6.79
CA ASP A 37 -16.07 -6.46 -7.65
C ASP A 37 -14.67 -6.95 -7.23
N VAL A 38 -13.95 -6.13 -6.47
CA VAL A 38 -12.59 -6.39 -6.00
C VAL A 38 -12.59 -6.77 -4.52
N PHE A 39 -13.26 -6.00 -3.68
CA PHE A 39 -13.27 -6.19 -2.23
C PHE A 39 -14.58 -6.83 -1.76
N THR A 40 -14.46 -7.95 -1.05
CA THR A 40 -15.56 -8.66 -0.41
C THR A 40 -16.05 -7.92 0.83
N TYR A 41 -15.13 -7.30 1.57
CA TYR A 41 -15.45 -6.51 2.76
C TYR A 41 -14.57 -5.25 2.83
N ILE A 42 -15.20 -4.12 3.11
CA ILE A 42 -14.54 -2.82 3.27
C ILE A 42 -14.82 -2.36 4.69
N ASN A 43 -13.80 -2.38 5.54
CA ASN A 43 -13.87 -1.84 6.88
C ASN A 43 -13.63 -0.33 6.84
N MET A 44 -14.71 0.44 7.04
CA MET A 44 -14.69 1.89 7.12
C MET A 44 -14.65 2.37 8.58
N ASP A 45 -13.75 1.82 9.39
CA ASP A 45 -13.63 2.10 10.84
C ASP A 45 -13.36 3.59 11.17
N CYS A 46 -13.10 4.42 10.16
CA CYS A 46 -13.05 5.85 10.32
C CYS A 46 -14.30 6.50 9.73
N ASN A 47 -14.90 7.43 10.47
CA ASN A 47 -16.02 8.28 10.04
C ASN A 47 -15.63 9.27 8.91
N HIS A 48 -14.79 8.84 7.98
CA HIS A 48 -14.31 9.59 6.83
C HIS A 48 -15.02 9.10 5.58
N ASP A 49 -15.47 10.06 4.79
CA ASP A 49 -16.03 9.80 3.47
C ASP A 49 -14.89 9.68 2.45
N PHE A 50 -14.66 8.45 1.99
CA PHE A 50 -13.67 8.11 0.95
C PHE A 50 -14.27 8.13 -0.46
N ASP A 51 -15.51 8.56 -0.67
CA ASP A 51 -16.06 8.70 -2.03
C ASP A 51 -15.59 10.02 -2.65
N GLU A 52 -14.32 10.05 -3.05
CA GLU A 52 -13.73 11.14 -3.80
C GLU A 52 -13.08 10.67 -5.09
N VAL A 53 -13.27 11.46 -6.13
CA VAL A 53 -12.57 11.32 -7.39
C VAL A 53 -11.16 11.89 -7.22
N ASN A 54 -10.15 11.15 -7.68
CA ASN A 54 -8.77 11.61 -7.72
C ASN A 54 -8.40 12.10 -9.14
N ASP A 55 -7.26 12.78 -9.27
CA ASP A 55 -6.74 13.12 -10.59
C ASP A 55 -6.34 11.84 -11.35
N PRO A 56 -6.42 11.84 -12.70
CA PRO A 56 -5.90 10.75 -13.51
C PRO A 56 -4.43 10.49 -13.23
N THR A 57 -4.04 9.22 -13.12
CA THR A 57 -2.65 8.84 -12.86
C THR A 57 -2.08 8.03 -14.02
N PRO A 58 -0.78 8.20 -14.36
CA PRO A 58 -0.13 7.38 -15.36
C PRO A 58 0.10 5.95 -14.83
N LYS A 59 0.46 5.05 -15.75
CA LYS A 59 0.99 3.75 -15.38
C LYS A 59 2.29 3.92 -14.59
N ILE A 60 2.42 3.24 -13.46
CA ILE A 60 3.61 3.28 -12.61
C ILE A 60 4.16 1.89 -12.33
N GLN A 61 5.47 1.81 -12.10
CA GLN A 61 6.12 0.61 -11.58
C GLN A 61 6.17 0.67 -10.06
N VAL A 62 5.98 -0.48 -9.43
CA VAL A 62 5.96 -0.60 -7.97
C VAL A 62 6.80 -1.79 -7.52
N ASP A 63 7.29 -1.71 -6.30
CA ASP A 63 7.96 -2.80 -5.61
C ASP A 63 7.21 -3.16 -4.33
N ILE A 64 7.35 -4.42 -3.91
CA ILE A 64 6.79 -4.92 -2.66
C ILE A 64 7.92 -5.24 -1.70
N TYR A 65 7.84 -4.68 -0.51
CA TYR A 65 8.82 -4.84 0.55
C TYR A 65 8.19 -5.46 1.79
N ASN A 66 8.88 -6.41 2.41
CA ASN A 66 8.55 -6.88 3.75
C ASN A 66 9.28 -6.01 4.79
N LEU A 67 8.57 -5.57 5.82
CA LEU A 67 9.18 -4.94 6.98
C LEU A 67 9.88 -6.00 7.84
N GLU A 68 11.18 -5.87 8.09
CA GLU A 68 11.97 -6.85 8.85
C GLU A 68 12.11 -6.48 10.34
N LYS A 69 11.63 -5.31 10.77
CA LYS A 69 11.80 -4.80 12.14
C LYS A 69 10.59 -4.00 12.63
N ASP A 70 10.22 -4.23 13.89
CA ASP A 70 9.20 -3.45 14.61
C ASP A 70 9.68 -2.06 15.03
N GLY A 71 8.72 -1.20 15.35
CA GLY A 71 8.98 0.13 15.90
C GLY A 71 9.52 1.12 14.86
N VAL A 72 9.43 0.75 13.58
CA VAL A 72 9.85 1.52 12.42
C VAL A 72 8.69 2.40 11.97
N GLY A 73 8.95 3.68 11.75
CA GLY A 73 8.02 4.62 11.11
C GLY A 73 8.31 4.80 9.62
N PHE A 74 7.42 5.50 8.91
CA PHE A 74 7.58 5.73 7.46
C PHE A 74 8.82 6.56 7.11
N ARG A 75 9.23 7.46 8.02
CA ARG A 75 10.47 8.23 7.88
C ARG A 75 11.72 7.35 7.93
N ASP A 76 11.68 6.30 8.73
CA ASP A 76 12.80 5.33 8.80
C ASP A 76 12.89 4.50 7.50
N ILE A 77 11.77 4.34 6.79
CA ILE A 77 11.68 3.61 5.52
C ILE A 77 12.13 4.47 4.34
N LEU A 78 11.58 5.68 4.22
CA LEU A 78 11.77 6.53 3.05
C LEU A 78 12.92 7.51 3.19
N GLY A 79 13.35 7.80 4.42
CA GLY A 79 14.28 8.86 4.77
C GLY A 79 13.56 10.11 5.30
N GLU A 80 14.26 10.91 6.11
CA GLU A 80 13.68 12.12 6.72
C GLU A 80 13.32 13.21 5.69
N ASP A 81 14.12 13.33 4.64
CA ASP A 81 13.97 14.30 3.55
C ASP A 81 13.12 13.77 2.37
N ALA A 82 12.50 12.60 2.54
CA ALA A 82 11.70 12.00 1.48
C ALA A 82 10.48 12.84 1.14
N ASP A 83 10.20 12.96 -0.16
CA ASP A 83 8.98 13.55 -0.65
C ASP A 83 7.82 12.54 -0.53
N PHE A 84 7.17 12.55 0.63
CA PHE A 84 6.09 11.62 0.95
C PHE A 84 4.91 11.72 -0.03
N ASP A 85 4.71 12.86 -0.71
CA ASP A 85 3.61 12.99 -1.67
C ASP A 85 3.81 12.12 -2.92
N LYS A 86 5.05 11.66 -3.20
CA LYS A 86 5.35 10.75 -4.32
C LYS A 86 5.10 9.27 -4.03
N VAL A 87 4.87 8.90 -2.77
CA VAL A 87 4.66 7.49 -2.38
C VAL A 87 3.19 7.15 -2.12
N TYR A 88 2.31 8.16 -2.07
CA TYR A 88 0.89 7.93 -1.86
C TYR A 88 0.21 7.51 -3.17
N PHE A 89 -0.56 6.44 -3.10
CA PHE A 89 -1.44 5.99 -4.17
C PHE A 89 -2.79 6.70 -4.13
N THR A 90 -3.49 6.69 -5.26
CA THR A 90 -4.93 6.99 -5.33
C THR A 90 -5.74 5.73 -5.04
N GLN A 91 -7.03 5.90 -4.75
CA GLN A 91 -7.93 4.76 -4.54
C GLN A 91 -8.00 3.85 -5.78
N GLY A 92 -8.12 4.46 -6.97
CA GLY A 92 -8.13 3.73 -8.23
C GLY A 92 -6.85 2.91 -8.45
N GLN A 93 -5.69 3.43 -8.05
CA GLN A 93 -4.42 2.71 -8.15
C GLN A 93 -4.38 1.48 -7.23
N VAL A 94 -4.84 1.62 -5.98
CA VAL A 94 -4.94 0.48 -5.05
C VAL A 94 -5.89 -0.58 -5.60
N VAL A 95 -7.08 -0.18 -6.04
CA VAL A 95 -8.07 -1.09 -6.64
C VAL A 95 -7.49 -1.82 -7.85
N SER A 96 -6.85 -1.08 -8.76
CA SER A 96 -6.21 -1.62 -9.97
C SER A 96 -5.13 -2.65 -9.61
N PHE A 97 -4.28 -2.34 -8.64
CA PHE A 97 -3.24 -3.26 -8.18
C PHE A 97 -3.85 -4.55 -7.61
N VAL A 98 -4.81 -4.43 -6.70
CA VAL A 98 -5.44 -5.59 -6.04
C VAL A 98 -6.17 -6.45 -7.08
N GLN A 99 -6.93 -5.84 -7.99
CA GLN A 99 -7.63 -6.57 -9.05
C GLN A 99 -6.68 -7.39 -9.92
N LYS A 100 -5.51 -6.83 -10.25
CA LYS A 100 -4.49 -7.48 -11.08
C LYS A 100 -3.72 -8.57 -10.34
N TYR A 101 -3.41 -8.37 -9.05
CA TYR A 101 -2.47 -9.22 -8.32
C TYR A 101 -3.10 -10.09 -7.23
N LYS A 102 -4.43 -10.03 -7.00
CA LYS A 102 -5.10 -10.76 -5.89
C LYS A 102 -4.83 -12.26 -5.77
N LYS A 103 -4.47 -12.92 -6.87
CA LYS A 103 -4.15 -14.35 -6.91
C LYS A 103 -2.67 -14.68 -6.65
N ARG A 104 -1.82 -13.68 -6.40
CA ARG A 104 -0.39 -13.89 -6.17
C ARG A 104 -0.16 -14.47 -4.78
N THR A 105 0.84 -15.35 -4.70
CA THR A 105 1.16 -16.12 -3.48
C THR A 105 1.58 -15.24 -2.30
N TRP A 106 2.17 -14.07 -2.56
CA TRP A 106 2.49 -13.09 -1.52
C TRP A 106 1.26 -12.36 -0.95
N MET A 107 0.12 -12.37 -1.65
CA MET A 107 -1.17 -11.89 -1.10
C MET A 107 -1.90 -12.97 -0.30
N GLY A 108 -1.75 -14.24 -0.70
CA GLY A 108 -2.65 -15.33 -0.30
C GLY A 108 -2.20 -16.22 0.85
N ARG A 109 -1.11 -15.92 1.57
CA ARG A 109 -0.79 -16.66 2.81
C ARG A 109 -1.44 -15.92 3.97
N TYR A 110 -2.18 -16.68 4.80
CA TYR A 110 -3.07 -16.34 5.93
C TYR A 110 -2.60 -15.30 6.98
N ARG A 111 -1.53 -14.55 6.72
CA ARG A 111 -0.81 -13.71 7.68
C ARG A 111 -0.12 -12.51 7.04
N TYR A 112 -0.43 -12.14 5.80
CA TYR A 112 0.14 -10.94 5.20
C TYR A 112 -0.94 -9.92 4.94
N SER A 113 -0.65 -8.67 5.30
CA SER A 113 -1.37 -7.53 4.79
C SER A 113 -0.47 -6.71 3.90
N LEU A 114 -1.01 -6.33 2.74
CA LEU A 114 -0.44 -5.30 1.90
C LEU A 114 -0.88 -3.95 2.43
N ASN A 115 0.07 -3.06 2.51
CA ASN A 115 -0.11 -1.74 3.05
C ASN A 115 0.25 -0.75 1.95
N PHE A 116 -0.74 0.04 1.55
CA PHE A 116 -0.60 1.09 0.56
C PHE A 116 -0.73 2.43 1.26
N PRO A 117 0.31 3.27 1.28
CA PRO A 117 0.16 4.66 1.65
C PRO A 117 -0.80 5.27 0.64
N PHE A 118 -1.89 5.88 1.10
CA PHE A 118 -2.78 6.59 0.20
C PHE A 118 -3.24 7.91 0.84
N LYS A 119 -3.66 8.84 -0.02
CA LYS A 119 -4.09 10.17 0.40
C LYS A 119 -5.53 10.36 -0.05
N SER A 120 -6.37 10.86 0.85
CA SER A 120 -7.74 11.22 0.53
C SER A 120 -8.19 12.50 1.20
N LYS A 121 -8.77 13.43 0.45
CA LYS A 121 -9.14 14.79 0.88
C LYS A 121 -8.03 15.51 1.65
N GLY A 122 -6.77 15.28 1.25
CA GLY A 122 -5.57 15.83 1.90
C GLY A 122 -5.13 15.11 3.18
N ILE A 123 -5.90 14.12 3.66
CA ILE A 123 -5.60 13.30 4.83
C ILE A 123 -4.83 12.05 4.39
N ARG A 124 -3.89 11.60 5.23
CA ARG A 124 -3.01 10.47 4.97
C ARG A 124 -3.52 9.23 5.69
N PHE A 125 -3.48 8.12 4.97
CA PHE A 125 -3.96 6.84 5.44
C PHE A 125 -3.02 5.73 5.00
N LEU A 126 -3.13 4.61 5.71
CA LEU A 126 -2.60 3.34 5.26
C LEU A 126 -3.78 2.45 4.88
N GLN A 127 -3.87 2.10 3.59
CA GLN A 127 -4.82 1.09 3.14
C GLN A 127 -4.22 -0.27 3.44
N GLU A 128 -4.86 -1.00 4.34
CA GLU A 128 -4.55 -2.40 4.58
C GLU A 128 -5.42 -3.28 3.67
N VAL A 129 -4.81 -4.21 2.95
CA VAL A 129 -5.49 -5.22 2.12
C VAL A 129 -4.99 -6.59 2.52
N TYR A 130 -5.91 -7.50 2.83
CA TYR A 130 -5.59 -8.89 3.16
C TYR A 130 -6.53 -9.86 2.43
N VAL A 131 -6.01 -11.04 2.11
CA VAL A 131 -6.74 -12.07 1.38
C VAL A 131 -6.96 -13.27 2.30
N PHE A 132 -8.21 -13.74 2.37
CA PHE A 132 -8.62 -14.91 3.14
C PHE A 132 -9.38 -15.88 2.23
N GLY A 133 -8.68 -16.90 1.72
CA GLY A 133 -9.22 -17.76 0.67
C GLY A 133 -9.49 -16.95 -0.62
N GLU A 134 -10.75 -16.93 -1.07
CA GLU A 134 -11.19 -16.12 -2.22
C GLU A 134 -11.65 -14.71 -1.82
N MET A 135 -11.77 -14.42 -0.52
CA MET A 135 -12.21 -13.12 -0.03
C MET A 135 -11.05 -12.14 -0.02
N VAL A 136 -11.28 -10.92 -0.52
CA VAL A 136 -10.32 -9.82 -0.42
C VAL A 136 -10.94 -8.73 0.43
N ASN A 137 -10.33 -8.45 1.57
CA ASN A 137 -10.84 -7.46 2.49
C ASN A 137 -9.89 -6.27 2.54
N THR A 138 -10.44 -5.11 2.91
CA THR A 138 -9.63 -3.93 3.08
C THR A 138 -10.08 -3.08 4.26
N ALA A 139 -9.14 -2.38 4.90
CA ALA A 139 -9.36 -1.49 6.02
C ALA A 139 -8.52 -0.22 5.85
N HIS A 140 -9.05 0.89 6.34
CA HIS A 140 -8.37 2.20 6.32
C HIS A 140 -7.89 2.56 7.71
N HIS A 141 -6.59 2.80 7.85
CA HIS A 141 -6.01 3.27 9.11
C HIS A 141 -5.55 4.71 8.94
N LEU A 142 -5.98 5.60 9.86
CA LEU A 142 -5.40 6.93 9.96
C LEU A 142 -3.89 6.81 10.17
N PHE A 143 -3.13 7.59 9.42
CA PHE A 143 -1.70 7.39 9.33
C PHE A 143 -0.92 8.70 9.51
N ASP A 144 -0.06 8.72 10.52
CA ASP A 144 0.99 9.72 10.69
C ASP A 144 2.34 9.08 10.31
N ASN A 145 3.17 9.79 9.54
CA ASN A 145 4.50 9.33 9.15
C ASN A 145 5.45 9.08 10.36
N ARG A 146 5.06 9.54 11.56
CA ARG A 146 5.74 9.27 12.84
C ARG A 146 5.21 8.06 13.60
N GLN A 147 4.07 7.51 13.18
CA GLN A 147 3.48 6.34 13.81
C GLN A 147 4.40 5.14 13.63
N LYS A 148 4.73 4.49 14.75
CA LYS A 148 5.54 3.29 14.76
C LYS A 148 4.68 2.09 14.45
N MET A 149 5.15 1.26 13.53
CA MET A 149 4.45 0.05 13.11
C MET A 149 4.91 -1.12 13.97
N VAL A 150 3.97 -1.96 14.39
CA VAL A 150 4.21 -3.11 15.27
C VAL A 150 3.69 -4.35 14.56
N HIS A 151 4.55 -5.35 14.36
CA HIS A 151 4.18 -6.61 13.73
C HIS A 151 3.31 -7.44 14.67
N LEU A 152 2.11 -7.79 14.21
CA LEU A 152 1.44 -9.04 14.60
C LEU A 152 1.57 -10.11 13.50
N HIS A 153 1.93 -9.67 12.29
CA HIS A 153 1.91 -10.37 11.01
C HIS A 153 2.86 -9.64 10.06
N PRO A 154 3.52 -10.27 9.07
CA PRO A 154 4.48 -9.53 8.26
C PRO A 154 3.79 -8.48 7.38
N ILE A 155 4.18 -7.24 7.61
CA ILE A 155 3.70 -6.03 6.95
C ILE A 155 4.42 -5.87 5.61
N LEU A 156 3.64 -5.94 4.53
CA LEU A 156 4.14 -5.74 3.17
C LEU A 156 3.79 -4.32 2.70
N PHE A 157 4.79 -3.55 2.27
CA PHE A 157 4.57 -2.24 1.65
C PHE A 157 4.63 -2.35 0.14
N VAL A 158 3.62 -1.80 -0.51
CA VAL A 158 3.72 -1.46 -1.94
C VAL A 158 4.21 -0.03 -2.03
N LEU A 159 5.29 0.20 -2.77
CA LEU A 159 5.86 1.53 -2.96
C LEU A 159 6.14 1.77 -4.45
N PRO A 160 5.93 3.00 -4.96
CA PRO A 160 6.38 3.37 -6.30
C PRO A 160 7.90 3.22 -6.44
N GLN A 161 8.36 2.78 -7.60
CA GLN A 161 9.78 2.87 -7.94
C GLN A 161 10.15 4.34 -8.18
N MET A 162 11.15 4.82 -7.43
CA MET A 162 11.66 6.20 -7.51
C MET A 162 12.93 6.30 -8.36
#